data_AF-A0A6L7YMS2-F1
#
_entry.id   AF-A0A6L7YMS2-F1
#
_cell.length_a   1.000
_cell.length_b   1.000
_cell.length_c   1.000
_cell.angle_alpha   90.00
_cell.angle_beta   90.00
_cell.angle_gamma   90.00
#
_symmetry.space_group_name_H-M   'P 1'
#
loop_
_entity.id
_entity.type
_entity.pdbx_description
1 polymer ?
#
loop_
_entity_poly.entity_id
_entity_poly.type
_entity_poly.pdbx_seq_one_letter_code
_entity_poly.pdbx_strand_id
1 'polypeptide(L)'
;MPLHNLLPTRPTRTSSYTKDYLSDGSTMNNLILVRHSEPKIEPDRPASTWRLSGRGRTRAGELAEELRGFTPTSIWSSKEPKAIETAQILTDALNVPVNVADGLEEHHRYEVPFFPTQDEFEQAIEQFFLNPEELVLGDETAQQALWRFAAAIDRILATDTAESLIVVTHGTVMTLYTASVSGVEPMCYWRSLETPSFVVLTQPNHNC
;
A
#
# COMPACT_ATOMS: atom_id res chain seq x y z
N MET A 1 -29.38 -68.55 -17.49
CA MET A 1 -29.93 -67.18 -17.66
C MET A 1 -29.69 -66.42 -16.36
N PRO A 2 -29.37 -65.12 -16.37
CA PRO A 2 -28.41 -64.37 -17.17
C PRO A 2 -27.28 -63.75 -16.29
N LEU A 3 -26.19 -63.31 -16.95
CA LEU A 3 -25.46 -62.02 -16.87
C LEU A 3 -25.46 -61.25 -15.53
N HIS A 4 -24.42 -60.55 -15.05
CA HIS A 4 -23.03 -60.25 -15.41
C HIS A 4 -22.56 -59.28 -14.30
N ASN A 5 -21.34 -59.41 -13.78
CA ASN A 5 -20.38 -58.29 -13.61
C ASN A 5 -19.17 -58.75 -12.81
N LEU A 6 -18.26 -59.41 -13.52
CA LEU A 6 -16.83 -59.31 -13.26
C LEU A 6 -16.38 -57.96 -13.81
N LEU A 7 -15.90 -57.07 -12.95
CA LEU A 7 -15.00 -56.00 -13.39
C LEU A 7 -13.59 -56.32 -12.87
N PRO A 8 -12.61 -56.45 -13.78
CA PRO A 8 -11.24 -56.76 -13.45
C PRO A 8 -10.47 -55.54 -12.93
N THR A 9 -9.35 -55.88 -12.32
CA THR A 9 -8.31 -55.04 -11.77
C THR A 9 -7.81 -53.93 -12.71
N ARG A 10 -7.45 -52.82 -12.07
CA ARG A 10 -6.86 -51.59 -12.62
C ARG A 10 -5.64 -51.89 -13.51
N PRO A 11 -5.58 -51.39 -14.76
CA PRO A 11 -4.33 -51.36 -15.50
C PRO A 11 -3.50 -50.13 -15.10
N THR A 12 -2.27 -50.38 -14.68
CA THR A 12 -1.17 -49.43 -14.62
C THR A 12 -0.41 -49.45 -15.94
N ARG A 13 -0.27 -48.30 -16.62
CA ARG A 13 1.01 -47.86 -17.21
C ARG A 13 0.95 -46.43 -17.77
N THR A 14 1.78 -45.59 -17.16
CA THR A 14 2.70 -44.60 -17.77
C THR A 14 2.19 -43.71 -18.90
N SER A 15 1.99 -42.44 -18.57
CA SER A 15 2.57 -41.35 -19.36
C SER A 15 3.16 -40.32 -18.40
N SER A 16 4.48 -40.21 -18.42
CA SER A 16 5.23 -39.15 -17.76
C SER A 16 4.91 -37.83 -18.44
N TYR A 17 4.11 -36.98 -17.78
CA TYR A 17 4.09 -35.55 -18.07
C TYR A 17 4.91 -34.83 -17.01
N THR A 18 6.23 -35.01 -17.08
CA THR A 18 7.16 -33.94 -16.72
C THR A 18 7.00 -32.86 -17.78
N LYS A 19 6.12 -31.89 -17.53
CA LYS A 19 6.38 -30.54 -18.01
C LYS A 19 7.05 -29.83 -16.86
N ASP A 20 8.37 -29.89 -16.88
CA ASP A 20 9.21 -28.87 -16.28
C ASP A 20 8.71 -27.54 -16.84
N TYR A 21 7.90 -26.81 -16.06
CA TYR A 21 7.80 -25.37 -16.23
C TYR A 21 9.14 -24.81 -15.79
N LEU A 22 10.10 -24.87 -16.71
CA LEU A 22 11.23 -23.97 -16.74
C LEU A 22 10.65 -22.58 -16.59
N SER A 23 10.98 -21.95 -15.45
CA SER A 23 10.94 -20.51 -15.19
C SER A 23 10.34 -19.69 -16.33
N ASP A 24 9.01 -19.51 -16.31
CA ASP A 24 8.48 -18.29 -16.88
C ASP A 24 9.10 -17.17 -16.03
N GLY A 25 9.97 -16.39 -16.63
CA GLY A 25 10.44 -15.15 -16.05
C GLY A 25 9.29 -14.15 -16.03
N SER A 26 8.21 -14.46 -15.30
CA SER A 26 7.13 -13.54 -15.06
C SER A 26 7.76 -12.37 -14.31
N THR A 27 8.05 -11.29 -15.02
CA THR A 27 8.37 -10.03 -14.38
C THR A 27 7.19 -9.71 -13.48
N MET A 28 7.45 -9.40 -12.22
CA MET A 28 6.43 -9.17 -11.22
C MET A 28 6.40 -7.66 -10.99
N ASN A 29 5.26 -7.03 -11.24
CA ASN A 29 5.15 -5.60 -11.01
C ASN A 29 4.88 -5.35 -9.53
N ASN A 30 5.84 -4.71 -8.85
CA ASN A 30 5.74 -4.35 -7.45
C ASN A 30 5.21 -2.92 -7.32
N LEU A 31 4.05 -2.78 -6.70
CA LEU A 31 3.57 -1.53 -6.14
C LEU A 31 3.91 -1.50 -4.65
N ILE A 32 4.88 -0.67 -4.27
CA ILE A 32 5.35 -0.54 -2.89
C ILE A 32 4.69 0.69 -2.27
N LEU A 33 3.68 0.50 -1.43
CA LEU A 33 3.06 1.60 -0.70
C LEU A 33 3.85 1.85 0.58
N VAL A 34 4.31 3.09 0.76
CA VAL A 34 5.09 3.52 1.91
C VAL A 34 4.28 4.52 2.71
N ARG A 35 4.06 4.27 3.99
CA ARG A 35 3.61 5.31 4.92
C ARG A 35 4.78 6.26 5.16
N HIS A 36 4.54 7.56 5.04
CA HIS A 36 5.53 8.60 5.33
C HIS A 36 6.23 8.35 6.68
N SER A 37 7.47 8.83 6.80
CA SER A 37 8.23 8.73 8.04
C SER A 37 7.71 9.70 9.10
N GLU A 38 8.20 9.55 10.32
CA GLU A 38 7.65 10.21 11.50
C GLU A 38 7.67 11.75 11.38
N PRO A 39 6.51 12.42 11.49
CA PRO A 39 6.45 13.86 11.52
C PRO A 39 6.88 14.42 12.87
N LYS A 40 7.32 15.68 12.88
CA LYS A 40 7.31 16.48 14.11
C LYS A 40 5.87 16.89 14.37
N ILE A 41 5.30 16.42 15.48
CA ILE A 41 3.94 16.79 15.88
C ILE A 41 3.90 18.27 16.28
N GLU A 42 3.05 19.04 15.61
CA GLU A 42 2.80 20.45 15.89
C GLU A 42 1.29 20.65 16.12
N PRO A 43 0.78 20.52 17.36
CA PRO A 43 -0.66 20.48 17.65
C PRO A 43 -1.44 21.70 17.16
N ASP A 44 -0.79 22.86 17.10
CA ASP A 44 -1.38 24.12 16.65
C ASP A 44 -1.43 24.27 15.12
N ARG A 45 -1.06 23.22 14.37
CA ARG A 45 -1.03 23.22 12.91
C ARG A 45 -1.73 21.98 12.36
N PRO A 46 -2.41 22.07 11.21
CA PRO A 46 -3.01 20.91 10.57
C PRO A 46 -1.97 19.83 10.29
N ALA A 47 -2.30 18.57 10.57
CA ALA A 47 -1.39 17.43 10.37
C ALA A 47 -0.90 17.28 8.91
N SER A 48 -1.65 17.82 7.94
CA SER A 48 -1.30 17.89 6.53
C SER A 48 -0.12 18.82 6.22
N THR A 49 0.25 19.69 7.17
CA THR A 49 1.35 20.65 7.03
C THR A 49 2.61 20.25 7.79
N TRP A 50 2.54 19.20 8.62
CA TRP A 50 3.68 18.75 9.41
C TRP A 50 4.82 18.25 8.52
N ARG A 51 6.05 18.52 8.96
CA ARG A 51 7.31 18.08 8.35
C ARG A 51 7.92 16.94 9.15
N LEU A 52 8.93 16.25 8.62
CA LEU A 52 9.59 15.16 9.36
C LEU A 52 10.25 15.66 10.64
N SER A 53 10.27 14.81 11.67
CA SER A 53 11.11 15.00 12.85
C SER A 53 12.58 14.63 12.52
N GLY A 54 13.52 14.91 13.43
CA GLY A 54 14.90 14.45 13.28
C GLY A 54 14.97 12.92 13.19
N ARG A 55 14.25 12.23 14.10
CA ARG A 55 14.11 10.76 14.10
C ARG A 55 13.47 10.26 12.80
N GLY A 56 12.44 10.95 12.30
CA GLY A 56 11.78 10.61 11.04
C GLY A 56 12.73 10.65 9.84
N ARG A 57 13.63 11.63 9.76
CA ARG A 57 14.63 11.67 8.69
C ARG A 57 15.60 10.49 8.76
N THR A 58 16.08 10.13 9.96
CA THR A 58 16.92 8.94 10.16
C THR A 58 16.19 7.66 9.71
N ARG A 59 14.95 7.45 10.20
CA ARG A 59 14.15 6.27 9.84
C ARG A 59 13.81 6.18 8.36
N ALA A 60 13.66 7.32 7.67
CA ALA A 60 13.45 7.33 6.22
C ALA A 60 14.69 6.82 5.46
N GLY A 61 15.90 7.11 5.96
CA GLY A 61 17.14 6.56 5.40
C GLY A 61 17.27 5.05 5.64
N GLU A 62 16.90 4.57 6.84
CA GLU A 62 16.86 3.13 7.16
C GLU A 62 15.87 2.39 6.25
N LEU A 63 14.67 2.96 6.07
CA LEU A 63 13.68 2.44 5.14
C LEU A 63 14.20 2.34 3.70
N ALA A 64 15.00 3.31 3.24
CA ALA A 64 15.58 3.25 1.90
C ALA A 64 16.46 2.01 1.70
N GLU A 65 17.23 1.62 2.72
CA GLU A 65 18.07 0.42 2.66
C GLU A 65 17.23 -0.86 2.60
N GLU A 66 16.10 -0.91 3.30
CA GLU A 66 15.14 -2.02 3.20
C GLU A 66 14.51 -2.08 1.79
N LEU A 67 14.14 -0.93 1.23
CA LEU A 67 13.48 -0.84 -0.07
C LEU A 67 14.42 -1.16 -1.25
N ARG A 68 15.74 -1.05 -1.06
CA ARG A 68 16.77 -1.35 -2.07
C ARG A 68 16.62 -2.77 -2.64
N GLY A 69 16.17 -3.72 -1.81
CA GLY A 69 15.97 -5.12 -2.21
C GLY A 69 14.86 -5.34 -3.25
N PHE A 70 13.94 -4.39 -3.40
CA PHE A 70 12.87 -4.46 -4.41
C PHE A 70 13.24 -3.77 -5.73
N THR A 71 14.46 -3.25 -5.84
CA THR A 71 15.00 -2.59 -7.04
C THR A 71 14.03 -1.58 -7.68
N PRO A 72 13.46 -0.63 -6.89
CA PRO A 72 12.52 0.34 -7.42
C PRO A 72 13.20 1.26 -8.44
N THR A 73 12.49 1.63 -9.50
CA THR A 73 12.99 2.55 -10.54
C THR A 73 12.16 3.83 -10.66
N SER A 74 11.10 3.96 -9.87
CA SER A 74 10.30 5.17 -9.77
C SER A 74 9.73 5.38 -8.36
N ILE A 75 9.61 6.65 -7.94
CA ILE A 75 8.96 7.05 -6.70
C ILE A 75 7.87 8.08 -7.02
N TRP A 76 6.70 7.91 -6.42
CA TRP A 76 5.62 8.88 -6.39
C TRP A 76 5.32 9.29 -4.95
N SER A 77 4.94 10.54 -4.72
CA SER A 77 4.67 11.04 -3.39
C SER A 77 3.40 11.87 -3.32
N SER A 78 2.70 11.76 -2.19
CA SER A 78 1.73 12.74 -1.75
C SER A 78 2.37 14.14 -1.64
N LYS A 79 1.57 15.17 -1.92
CA LYS A 79 2.00 16.58 -1.81
C LYS A 79 2.19 17.08 -0.38
N GLU A 80 1.86 16.30 0.64
CA GLU A 80 2.03 16.72 2.03
C GLU A 80 3.52 16.75 2.43
N PRO A 81 3.99 17.76 3.21
CA PRO A 81 5.41 17.98 3.43
C PRO A 81 6.16 16.78 4.02
N LYS A 82 5.57 16.05 4.97
CA LYS A 82 6.15 14.83 5.55
C LYS A 82 6.31 13.69 4.52
N ALA A 83 5.41 13.57 3.55
CA ALA A 83 5.50 12.59 2.47
C ALA A 83 6.55 13.01 1.44
N ILE A 84 6.58 14.28 1.05
CA ILE A 84 7.62 14.84 0.16
C ILE A 84 9.01 14.65 0.77
N GLU A 85 9.20 15.01 2.05
CA GLU A 85 10.50 14.86 2.72
C GLU A 85 10.92 13.39 2.85
N THR A 86 9.97 12.48 3.07
CA THR A 86 10.26 11.03 3.07
C THR A 86 10.72 10.59 1.68
N ALA A 87 9.96 10.95 0.63
CA ALA A 87 10.27 10.57 -0.74
C ALA A 87 11.61 11.15 -1.23
N GLN A 88 11.97 12.38 -0.83
CA GLN A 88 13.27 12.96 -1.17
C GLN A 88 14.43 12.16 -0.57
N ILE A 89 14.31 11.73 0.69
CA ILE A 89 15.33 10.90 1.34
C ILE A 89 15.45 9.55 0.62
N LEU A 90 14.34 8.94 0.23
CA LEU A 90 14.34 7.71 -0.57
C LEU A 90 15.01 7.93 -1.94
N THR A 91 14.68 9.02 -2.64
CA THR A 91 15.31 9.40 -3.91
C THR A 91 16.81 9.52 -3.78
N ASP A 92 17.30 10.23 -2.76
CA ASP A 92 18.73 10.47 -2.58
C ASP A 92 19.49 9.17 -2.29
N ALA A 93 18.89 8.26 -1.50
CA ALA A 93 19.52 6.99 -1.11
C ALA A 93 19.45 5.89 -2.19
N LEU A 94 18.36 5.87 -2.97
CA LEU A 94 18.12 4.87 -4.01
C LEU A 94 18.59 5.32 -5.40
N ASN A 95 18.86 6.62 -5.59
CA ASN A 95 19.14 7.25 -6.88
C ASN A 95 18.01 7.03 -7.90
N VAL A 96 16.78 7.27 -7.47
CA VAL A 96 15.53 7.06 -8.21
C VAL A 96 14.77 8.38 -8.32
N PRO A 97 14.20 8.75 -9.49
CA PRO A 97 13.43 9.98 -9.62
C PRO A 97 12.13 9.94 -8.78
N VAL A 98 11.76 11.10 -8.24
CA VAL A 98 10.48 11.30 -7.53
C VAL A 98 9.55 12.22 -8.32
N ASN A 99 8.28 11.80 -8.41
CA ASN A 99 7.17 12.61 -8.91
C ASN A 99 6.18 12.89 -7.78
N VAL A 100 5.43 13.99 -7.88
CA VAL A 100 4.35 14.33 -6.93
C VAL A 100 3.02 14.22 -7.65
N ALA A 101 2.04 13.56 -7.02
CA ALA A 101 0.71 13.37 -7.58
C ALA A 101 -0.41 13.76 -6.60
N ASP A 102 -1.50 14.29 -7.17
CA ASP A 102 -2.74 14.53 -6.43
C ASP A 102 -3.52 13.23 -6.19
N GLY A 103 -4.24 13.18 -5.07
CA GLY A 103 -5.05 12.04 -4.66
C GLY A 103 -4.31 11.05 -3.76
N LEU A 104 -3.01 11.25 -3.53
CA LEU A 104 -2.19 10.45 -2.61
C LEU A 104 -2.17 11.00 -1.18
N GLU A 105 -2.78 12.16 -0.92
CA GLU A 105 -2.95 12.71 0.43
C GLU A 105 -3.80 11.81 1.35
N GLU A 106 -3.64 12.02 2.65
CA GLU A 106 -4.42 11.33 3.69
C GLU A 106 -5.92 11.57 3.48
N HIS A 107 -6.78 10.77 4.12
CA HIS A 107 -8.21 11.10 4.14
C HIS A 107 -8.41 12.53 4.65
N HIS A 108 -9.33 13.25 4.03
CA HIS A 108 -9.51 14.66 4.33
C HIS A 108 -10.22 14.82 5.67
N ARG A 109 -9.52 15.46 6.61
CA ARG A 109 -9.99 15.75 7.97
C ARG A 109 -9.44 17.08 8.45
N TYR A 110 -9.51 18.09 7.59
CA TYR A 110 -8.82 19.37 7.82
C TYR A 110 -9.43 20.18 8.96
N GLU A 111 -10.73 19.99 9.21
CA GLU A 111 -11.48 20.68 10.26
C GLU A 111 -11.55 19.89 11.59
N VAL A 112 -10.98 18.68 11.63
CA VAL A 112 -11.02 17.84 12.83
C VAL A 112 -10.01 18.35 13.86
N PRO A 113 -10.44 18.70 15.09
CA PRO A 113 -9.52 19.11 16.14
C PRO A 113 -8.62 17.94 16.58
N PHE A 114 -7.49 18.27 17.19
CA PHE A 114 -6.62 17.25 17.76
C PHE A 114 -7.35 16.44 18.83
N PHE A 115 -7.25 15.12 18.76
CA PHE A 115 -7.89 14.23 19.73
C PHE A 115 -7.18 14.31 21.09
N PRO A 116 -7.93 14.39 22.21
CA PRO A 116 -7.32 14.44 23.54
C PRO A 116 -6.47 13.21 23.86
N THR A 117 -6.86 12.03 23.35
CA THR A 117 -6.18 10.77 23.57
C THR A 117 -5.98 9.97 22.28
N GLN A 118 -4.96 9.11 22.28
CA GLN A 118 -4.74 8.14 21.20
C GLN A 118 -5.92 7.16 21.08
N ASP A 119 -6.51 6.73 22.21
CA ASP A 119 -7.62 5.77 22.21
C ASP A 119 -8.87 6.34 21.54
N GLU A 120 -9.22 7.61 21.79
CA GLU A 120 -10.35 8.27 21.12
C GLU A 120 -10.11 8.41 19.61
N PHE A 121 -8.86 8.71 19.22
CA PHE A 121 -8.49 8.76 17.81
C PHE A 121 -8.64 7.41 17.13
N GLU A 122 -8.17 6.33 17.77
CA GLU A 122 -8.28 4.98 17.24
C GLU A 122 -9.73 4.51 17.13
N GLN A 123 -10.58 4.85 18.11
CA GLN A 123 -12.02 4.56 18.04
C GLN A 123 -12.68 5.28 16.86
N ALA A 124 -12.33 6.55 16.61
CA ALA A 124 -12.85 7.28 15.46
C ALA A 124 -12.41 6.65 14.12
N ILE A 125 -11.15 6.21 14.03
CA ILE A 125 -10.63 5.48 12.86
C ILE A 125 -11.31 4.13 12.68
N GLU A 126 -11.57 3.39 13.76
CA GLU A 126 -12.29 2.12 13.71
C GLU A 126 -13.72 2.30 13.19
N GLN A 127 -14.45 3.30 13.70
CA GLN A 127 -15.79 3.64 13.19
C GLN A 127 -15.75 4.09 11.73
N PHE A 128 -14.71 4.82 11.33
CA PHE A 128 -14.50 5.26 9.96
C PHE A 128 -14.33 4.06 9.01
N PHE A 129 -13.59 3.02 9.41
CA PHE A 129 -13.47 1.80 8.62
C PHE A 129 -14.76 0.96 8.59
N LEU A 130 -15.49 0.90 9.70
CA LEU A 130 -16.72 0.10 9.81
C LEU A 130 -17.90 0.67 9.02
N ASN A 131 -17.95 1.98 8.81
CA ASN A 131 -19.07 2.66 8.14
C ASN A 131 -18.58 3.43 6.90
N PRO A 132 -18.11 2.74 5.83
CA PRO A 132 -17.34 3.38 4.77
C PRO A 132 -18.12 4.38 3.92
N GLU A 133 -19.44 4.25 3.85
CA GLU A 133 -20.33 5.16 3.12
C GLU A 133 -20.77 6.38 3.95
N GLU A 134 -20.51 6.37 5.26
CA GLU A 134 -20.92 7.43 6.17
C GLU A 134 -19.78 8.42 6.43
N LEU A 135 -20.13 9.69 6.66
CA LEU A 135 -19.17 10.71 7.06
C LEU A 135 -18.92 10.62 8.57
N VAL A 136 -17.98 9.76 8.95
CA VAL A 136 -17.67 9.47 10.37
C VAL A 136 -16.60 10.42 10.95
N LEU A 137 -15.55 10.71 10.17
CA LEU A 137 -14.38 11.44 10.63
C LEU A 137 -13.87 12.38 9.54
N GLY A 138 -13.93 13.69 9.80
CA GLY A 138 -13.48 14.71 8.86
C GLY A 138 -14.52 15.05 7.81
N ASP A 139 -14.05 15.24 6.59
CA ASP A 139 -14.80 15.86 5.48
C ASP A 139 -14.95 14.91 4.28
N GLU A 140 -14.41 13.69 4.41
CA GLU A 140 -14.38 12.66 3.37
C GLU A 140 -14.75 11.30 3.99
N THR A 141 -15.64 10.55 3.35
CA THR A 141 -15.98 9.19 3.79
C THR A 141 -14.85 8.21 3.45
N ALA A 142 -14.79 7.05 4.11
CA ALA A 142 -13.77 6.05 3.80
C ALA A 142 -13.89 5.55 2.35
N GLN A 143 -15.11 5.45 1.82
CA GLN A 143 -15.35 5.07 0.44
C GLN A 143 -14.83 6.13 -0.55
N GLN A 144 -15.03 7.41 -0.25
CA GLN A 144 -14.50 8.51 -1.06
C GLN A 144 -12.97 8.55 -1.04
N ALA A 145 -12.36 8.41 0.14
CA ALA A 145 -10.92 8.35 0.29
C ALA A 145 -10.31 7.17 -0.48
N LEU A 146 -10.93 5.99 -0.40
CA LEU A 146 -10.52 4.81 -1.16
C LEU A 146 -10.61 5.06 -2.67
N TRP A 147 -11.74 5.57 -3.17
CA TRP A 147 -11.90 5.83 -4.61
C TRP A 147 -10.91 6.87 -5.14
N ARG A 148 -10.69 7.95 -4.39
CA ARG A 148 -9.71 8.98 -4.74
C ARG A 148 -8.30 8.39 -4.82
N PHE A 149 -7.90 7.64 -3.80
CA PHE A 149 -6.58 7.04 -3.74
C PHE A 149 -6.39 5.98 -4.83
N ALA A 150 -7.36 5.09 -5.02
CA ALA A 150 -7.34 4.07 -6.08
C ALA A 150 -7.24 4.70 -7.47
N ALA A 151 -8.02 5.75 -7.76
CA ALA A 151 -7.93 6.48 -9.02
C ALA A 151 -6.58 7.15 -9.22
N ALA A 152 -5.90 7.59 -8.15
CA ALA A 152 -4.54 8.12 -8.25
C ALA A 152 -3.53 7.01 -8.57
N ILE A 153 -3.64 5.85 -7.92
CA ILE A 153 -2.82 4.67 -8.21
C ILE A 153 -3.02 4.20 -9.66
N ASP A 154 -4.25 4.10 -10.13
CA ASP A 154 -4.56 3.69 -11.51
C ASP A 154 -3.93 4.64 -12.54
N ARG A 155 -3.98 5.96 -12.30
CA ARG A 155 -3.32 6.94 -13.17
C ARG A 155 -1.80 6.79 -13.17
N ILE A 156 -1.20 6.53 -12.01
CA ILE A 156 0.24 6.30 -11.88
C ILE A 156 0.62 5.04 -12.66
N LEU A 157 -0.07 3.91 -12.43
CA LEU A 157 0.20 2.64 -13.12
C LEU A 157 -0.06 2.71 -14.63
N ALA A 158 -0.97 3.56 -15.08
CA ALA A 158 -1.22 3.77 -16.51
C ALA A 158 -0.13 4.61 -17.21
N THR A 159 0.67 5.38 -16.46
CA THR A 159 1.68 6.31 -17.00
C THR A 159 3.11 5.90 -16.71
N ASP A 160 3.34 5.19 -15.61
CA ASP A 160 4.65 4.73 -15.16
C ASP A 160 4.78 3.22 -15.41
N THR A 161 5.71 2.86 -16.30
CA THR A 161 5.97 1.47 -16.71
C THR A 161 7.05 0.80 -15.86
N ALA A 162 7.40 1.36 -14.70
CA ALA A 162 8.34 0.75 -13.77
C ALA A 162 7.85 -0.62 -13.28
N GLU A 163 8.71 -1.64 -13.37
CA GLU A 163 8.44 -2.97 -12.80
C GLU A 163 8.40 -2.96 -11.27
N SER A 164 8.97 -1.93 -10.65
CA SER A 164 8.93 -1.74 -9.20
C SER A 164 8.87 -0.25 -8.90
N LEU A 165 7.77 0.20 -8.31
CA LEU A 165 7.51 1.60 -8.03
C LEU A 165 7.09 1.81 -6.58
N ILE A 166 7.59 2.88 -5.99
CA ILE A 166 7.24 3.29 -4.63
C ILE A 166 6.18 4.39 -4.69
N VAL A 167 5.17 4.32 -3.84
CA VAL A 167 4.21 5.40 -3.58
C VAL A 167 4.26 5.78 -2.10
N VAL A 168 4.79 6.97 -1.81
CA VAL A 168 4.85 7.53 -0.45
C VAL A 168 3.54 8.25 -0.12
N THR A 169 2.81 7.73 0.85
CA THR A 169 1.44 8.10 1.24
C THR A 169 1.26 8.06 2.77
N HIS A 170 0.03 7.87 3.25
CA HIS A 170 -0.39 7.98 4.65
C HIS A 170 -1.11 6.72 5.12
N GLY A 171 -1.22 6.58 6.44
CA GLY A 171 -1.66 5.34 7.07
C GLY A 171 -3.09 4.94 6.69
N THR A 172 -4.06 5.85 6.76
CA THR A 172 -5.47 5.47 6.56
C THR A 172 -5.77 5.15 5.11
N VAL A 173 -5.35 5.99 4.15
CA VAL A 173 -5.54 5.69 2.71
C VAL A 173 -4.77 4.45 2.25
N MET A 174 -3.57 4.21 2.77
CA MET A 174 -2.82 2.97 2.51
C MET A 174 -3.56 1.75 3.04
N THR A 175 -4.12 1.84 4.26
CA THR A 175 -4.95 0.77 4.83
C THR A 175 -6.16 0.46 3.96
N LEU A 176 -6.94 1.49 3.57
CA LEU A 176 -8.13 1.31 2.75
C LEU A 176 -7.81 0.59 1.44
N TYR A 177 -6.78 1.06 0.75
CA TYR A 177 -6.39 0.49 -0.53
C TYR A 177 -5.90 -0.96 -0.37
N THR A 178 -4.97 -1.21 0.55
CA THR A 178 -4.44 -2.55 0.81
C THR A 178 -5.56 -3.52 1.18
N ALA A 179 -6.48 -3.13 2.06
CA ALA A 179 -7.64 -3.96 2.42
C ALA A 179 -8.52 -4.26 1.19
N SER A 180 -8.77 -3.27 0.33
CA SER A 180 -9.62 -3.44 -0.85
C SER A 180 -9.06 -4.44 -1.88
N VAL A 181 -7.74 -4.53 -2.01
CA VAL A 181 -7.08 -5.38 -3.02
C VAL A 181 -6.59 -6.73 -2.49
N SER A 182 -6.38 -6.86 -1.18
CA SER A 182 -5.83 -8.07 -0.56
C SER A 182 -6.78 -8.77 0.42
N GLY A 183 -7.87 -8.11 0.84
CA GLY A 183 -8.84 -8.67 1.77
C GLY A 183 -8.38 -8.71 3.23
N VAL A 184 -7.27 -8.05 3.59
CA VAL A 184 -6.86 -7.89 4.99
C VAL A 184 -7.88 -7.07 5.78
N GLU A 185 -8.07 -7.39 7.06
CA GLU A 185 -8.96 -6.62 7.93
C GLU A 185 -8.37 -5.21 8.18
N PRO A 186 -9.09 -4.12 7.82
CA PRO A 186 -8.55 -2.76 7.86
C PRO A 186 -7.98 -2.33 9.20
N MET A 187 -8.68 -2.56 10.31
CA MET A 187 -8.27 -2.01 11.59
C MET A 187 -7.05 -2.73 12.17
N CYS A 188 -7.00 -4.06 12.05
CA CYS A 188 -5.83 -4.86 12.40
C CYS A 188 -4.61 -4.45 11.57
N TYR A 189 -4.80 -4.25 10.26
CA TYR A 189 -3.72 -3.78 9.40
C TYR A 189 -3.25 -2.38 9.80
N TRP A 190 -4.17 -1.43 10.00
CA TRP A 190 -3.83 -0.05 10.41
C TRP A 190 -3.06 0.00 11.74
N ARG A 191 -3.48 -0.78 12.75
CA ARG A 191 -2.78 -0.89 14.04
C ARG A 191 -1.37 -1.47 13.92
N SER A 192 -1.12 -2.29 12.88
CA SER A 192 0.20 -2.87 12.63
C SER A 192 1.18 -1.89 11.97
N LEU A 193 0.70 -0.77 11.43
CA LEU A 193 1.54 0.17 10.68
C LEU A 193 2.43 0.99 11.61
N GLU A 194 3.74 0.80 11.50
CA GLU A 194 4.73 1.73 12.04
C GLU A 194 4.86 3.00 11.19
N THR A 195 5.58 4.01 11.70
CA THR A 195 5.88 5.25 10.96
C THR A 195 7.41 5.47 10.91
N PRO A 196 8.07 5.21 9.77
CA PRO A 196 7.52 4.69 8.52
C PRO A 196 7.26 3.17 8.55
N SER A 197 6.51 2.70 7.56
CA SER A 197 6.32 1.28 7.23
C SER A 197 5.97 1.17 5.74
N PHE A 198 6.00 -0.04 5.18
CA PHE A 198 5.63 -0.27 3.79
C PHE A 198 4.90 -1.60 3.60
N VAL A 199 4.19 -1.72 2.48
CA VAL A 199 3.63 -2.98 1.97
C VAL A 199 3.97 -3.12 0.49
N VAL A 200 4.22 -4.36 0.07
CA VAL A 200 4.47 -4.68 -1.33
C VAL A 200 3.25 -5.42 -1.88
N LEU A 201 2.62 -4.82 -2.88
CA LEU A 201 1.52 -5.41 -3.62
C LEU A 201 2.08 -5.85 -4.96
N THR A 202 2.07 -7.17 -5.20
CA THR A 202 2.67 -7.72 -6.41
C THR A 202 1.58 -8.25 -7.34
N GLN A 203 1.63 -7.83 -8.61
CA GLN A 203 0.76 -8.37 -9.65
C GLN A 203 1.55 -9.26 -10.62
N PRO A 204 0.99 -10.40 -11.06
CA PRO A 204 1.58 -11.17 -12.14
C PRO A 204 1.57 -10.34 -13.43
N ASN A 205 2.69 -10.25 -14.14
CA ASN A 205 2.66 -9.69 -15.49
C ASN A 205 1.94 -10.66 -16.43
N HIS A 206 0.72 -10.31 -16.77
CA HIS A 206 0.02 -10.93 -17.89
C HIS A 206 0.40 -10.16 -19.16
N ASN A 207 1.55 -10.50 -19.75
CA ASN A 207 1.81 -10.17 -21.14
C ASN A 207 0.83 -10.97 -22.01
N CYS A 208 -0.36 -10.43 -22.27
CA CYS A 208 -1.28 -10.94 -23.27
C CYS A 208 -0.86 -10.50 -24.68
#